data_AF-A0A2N7R5Z9-F1
#
_entry.id   AF-A0A2N7R5Z9-F1
#
_cell.length_a   1.000
_cell.length_b   1.000
_cell.length_c   1.000
_cell.angle_alpha   90.00
_cell.angle_beta   90.00
_cell.angle_gamma   90.00
#
_symmetry.space_group_name_H-M   'P 1'
#
loop_
_entity.id
_entity.type
_entity.pdbx_description
1 polymer ?
#
loop_
_entity_poly.entity_id
_entity_poly.type
_entity_poly.pdbx_seq_one_letter_code
_entity_poly.pdbx_strand_id
1 'polypeptide(L)'
;MLLRATPATLPPAATGTLAAPAPNSGASLAEQRVEIGRIFATGLSTGSLAADDRAYLGQIVASRTGLSQAEAEARVDAVYGRAAKAAADAKAAAQQAAETARKAGAHTALWMFVALLLGAFVASLAATFGGRQRDHERVLRHVSI
;
A
#
# COMPACT_ATOMS: atom_id res chain seq x y z
N MET A 1 36.43 59.50 -46.61
CA MET A 1 36.20 60.70 -45.79
C MET A 1 34.76 60.67 -45.29
N LEU A 2 34.59 60.52 -43.98
CA LEU A 2 33.54 61.11 -43.15
C LEU A 2 32.07 60.98 -43.62
N LEU A 3 31.33 60.06 -42.99
CA LEU A 3 30.24 60.49 -42.09
C LEU A 3 29.93 59.39 -41.07
N ARG A 4 30.50 59.56 -39.86
CA ARG A 4 30.05 58.88 -38.64
C ARG A 4 28.99 59.79 -38.03
N ALA A 5 27.76 59.31 -37.86
CA ALA A 5 26.77 59.93 -36.99
C ALA A 5 25.77 58.86 -36.51
N THR A 6 26.05 58.29 -35.35
CA THR A 6 25.03 57.81 -34.40
C THR A 6 24.67 58.97 -33.48
N PRO A 7 23.40 59.13 -33.10
CA PRO A 7 23.06 58.70 -31.74
C PRO A 7 21.69 58.02 -31.60
N ALA A 8 21.74 56.92 -30.84
CA ALA A 8 20.78 56.38 -29.87
C ALA A 8 19.25 56.57 -30.01
N THR A 9 18.58 55.43 -29.77
CA THR A 9 17.35 55.23 -28.96
C THR A 9 16.09 54.84 -29.73
N LEU A 10 15.78 53.54 -29.74
CA LEU A 10 14.58 52.94 -29.14
C LEU A 10 14.71 51.39 -29.19
N PRO A 11 14.32 50.67 -28.12
CA PRO A 11 14.56 49.23 -27.94
C PRO A 11 13.79 48.36 -28.95
N PRO A 12 14.20 47.09 -29.19
CA PRO A 12 13.31 46.12 -29.81
C PRO A 12 12.04 46.09 -28.96
N ALA A 13 10.88 46.25 -29.60
CA ALA A 13 9.60 46.05 -28.94
C ALA A 13 9.63 44.67 -28.28
N ALA A 14 9.85 44.69 -26.97
CA ALA A 14 9.52 43.62 -26.07
C ALA A 14 8.02 43.41 -26.22
N THR A 15 7.64 42.50 -27.10
CA THR A 15 6.34 41.86 -26.97
C THR A 15 6.50 40.87 -25.81
N GLY A 16 6.50 41.43 -24.61
CA GLY A 16 6.09 40.71 -23.42
C GLY A 16 4.61 40.38 -23.57
N THR A 17 4.29 39.38 -24.39
CA THR A 17 3.06 38.62 -24.17
C THR A 17 3.40 37.60 -23.10
N LEU A 18 3.17 38.06 -21.88
CA LEU A 18 2.81 37.32 -20.68
C LEU A 18 2.73 35.81 -20.89
N ALA A 19 3.66 35.12 -20.23
CA ALA A 19 3.48 33.82 -19.63
C ALA A 19 2.04 33.30 -19.69
N ALA A 20 1.78 32.37 -20.60
CA ALA A 20 0.76 31.37 -20.33
C ALA A 20 1.25 30.60 -19.08
N PRO A 21 0.45 30.50 -18.00
CA PRO A 21 0.83 29.67 -16.88
C PRO A 21 0.85 28.25 -17.42
N ALA A 22 2.01 27.59 -17.43
CA ALA A 22 2.06 26.16 -17.67
C ALA A 22 1.12 25.52 -16.63
N PRO A 23 -0.04 24.95 -17.01
CA PRO A 23 -0.99 24.44 -16.02
C PRO A 23 -0.52 23.12 -15.39
N ASN A 24 0.71 22.68 -15.70
CA ASN A 24 1.08 21.28 -15.64
C ASN A 24 2.37 21.03 -14.84
N SER A 25 3.10 22.06 -14.39
CA SER A 25 4.38 21.87 -13.68
C SER A 25 4.22 21.16 -12.34
N GLY A 26 3.07 21.36 -11.67
CA GLY A 26 2.72 20.61 -10.46
C GLY A 26 2.29 19.17 -10.76
N ALA A 27 1.57 18.96 -11.86
CA ALA A 27 1.13 17.64 -12.31
C ALA A 27 2.33 16.78 -12.75
N SER A 28 3.27 17.34 -13.51
CA SER A 28 4.47 16.62 -13.97
C SER A 28 5.43 16.26 -12.83
N LEU A 29 5.52 17.11 -11.80
CA LEU A 29 6.27 16.77 -10.57
C LEU A 29 5.59 15.67 -9.77
N ALA A 30 4.25 15.62 -9.74
CA ALA A 30 3.51 14.53 -9.11
C ALA A 30 3.70 13.21 -9.87
N GLU A 31 3.61 13.23 -11.20
CA GLU A 31 3.88 12.08 -12.08
C GLU A 31 5.31 11.56 -11.91
N GLN A 32 6.30 12.45 -11.88
CA GLN A 32 7.70 12.07 -11.63
C GLN A 32 7.89 11.41 -10.27
N ARG A 33 7.21 11.89 -9.22
CA ARG A 33 7.26 11.24 -7.89
C ARG A 33 6.60 9.86 -7.89
N VAL A 34 5.51 9.69 -8.64
CA VAL A 34 4.85 8.39 -8.82
C VAL A 34 5.78 7.41 -9.52
N GLU A 35 6.47 7.83 -10.58
CA GLU A 35 7.41 6.96 -11.29
C GLU A 35 8.62 6.57 -10.43
N ILE A 36 9.20 7.52 -9.69
CA ILE A 36 10.26 7.24 -8.71
C ILE A 36 9.76 6.22 -7.66
N GLY A 37 8.53 6.39 -7.18
CA GLY A 37 7.90 5.45 -6.26
C GLY A 37 7.73 4.05 -6.86
N ARG A 38 7.36 3.97 -8.14
CA ARG A 38 7.22 2.71 -8.89
C ARG A 38 8.57 2.01 -9.08
N ILE A 39 9.62 2.76 -9.42
CA ILE A 39 10.99 2.25 -9.54
C ILE A 39 11.46 1.67 -8.20
N PHE A 40 11.25 2.40 -7.10
CA PHE A 40 11.57 1.90 -5.76
C PHE A 40 10.77 0.64 -5.40
N ALA A 41 9.46 0.63 -5.64
CA ALA A 41 8.61 -0.53 -5.36
C ALA A 41 9.04 -1.75 -6.18
N THR A 42 9.36 -1.55 -7.45
CA THR A 42 9.86 -2.59 -8.35
C THR A 42 11.21 -3.10 -7.86
N GLY A 43 12.16 -2.22 -7.58
CA GLY A 43 13.46 -2.56 -7.03
C GLY A 43 13.35 -3.37 -5.74
N LEU A 44 12.50 -2.94 -4.80
CA LEU A 44 12.24 -3.65 -3.54
C LEU A 44 11.64 -5.03 -3.76
N SER A 45 10.81 -5.21 -4.80
CA SER A 45 10.26 -6.51 -5.16
C SER A 45 11.29 -7.44 -5.81
N THR A 46 12.21 -6.90 -6.62
CA THR A 46 13.31 -7.65 -7.27
C THR A 46 14.53 -7.81 -6.38
N GLY A 47 14.59 -7.11 -5.25
CA GLY A 47 15.70 -7.15 -4.29
C GLY A 47 16.90 -6.27 -4.67
N SER A 48 16.89 -5.64 -5.84
CA SER A 48 17.96 -4.74 -6.30
C SER A 48 17.41 -3.65 -7.21
N LEU A 49 18.03 -2.47 -7.16
CA LEU A 49 17.73 -1.34 -8.04
C LEU A 49 18.53 -1.49 -9.33
N ALA A 50 17.88 -1.33 -10.49
CA ALA A 50 18.57 -1.41 -11.78
C ALA A 50 19.65 -0.31 -11.87
N ALA A 51 20.76 -0.62 -12.56
CA ALA A 51 21.86 0.33 -12.70
C ALA A 51 21.41 1.63 -13.39
N ASP A 52 20.55 1.52 -14.41
CA ASP A 52 19.96 2.67 -15.11
C ASP A 52 19.07 3.52 -14.19
N ASP A 53 18.23 2.87 -13.38
CA ASP A 53 17.35 3.54 -12.42
C ASP A 53 18.16 4.27 -11.34
N ARG A 54 19.22 3.63 -10.84
CA ARG A 54 20.14 4.22 -9.87
C ARG A 54 20.83 5.46 -10.43
N ALA A 55 21.33 5.39 -11.67
CA ALA A 55 21.99 6.50 -12.33
C ALA A 55 21.00 7.66 -12.57
N TYR A 56 19.78 7.37 -13.01
CA TYR A 56 18.70 8.35 -13.19
C TYR A 56 18.36 9.07 -11.88
N LEU A 57 18.17 8.32 -10.80
CA LEU A 57 17.89 8.87 -9.48
C LEU A 57 19.08 9.64 -8.91
N GLY A 58 20.31 9.16 -9.14
CA GLY A 58 21.54 9.86 -8.80
C GLY A 58 21.63 11.22 -9.47
N GLN A 59 21.26 11.31 -10.75
CA GLN A 59 21.27 12.56 -11.50
C GLN A 59 20.21 13.55 -10.99
N ILE A 60 19.01 13.07 -10.64
CA ILE A 60 17.98 13.91 -10.00
C ILE A 60 18.47 14.43 -8.64
N VAL A 61 19.06 13.57 -7.81
CA VAL A 61 19.58 13.98 -6.49
C VAL A 61 20.72 14.99 -6.66
N ALA A 62 21.68 14.72 -7.54
CA ALA A 62 22.78 15.63 -7.85
C ALA A 62 22.27 17.01 -8.30
N SER A 63 21.29 17.05 -9.20
CA SER A 63 20.69 18.32 -9.67
C SER A 63 19.98 19.12 -8.58
N ARG A 64 19.44 18.45 -7.54
CA ARG A 64 18.69 19.10 -6.45
C ARG A 64 19.55 19.49 -5.27
N THR A 65 20.64 18.77 -5.01
CA THR A 65 21.50 18.99 -3.83
C THR A 65 22.86 19.59 -4.19
N GLY A 66 23.22 19.65 -5.47
CA GLY A 66 24.55 20.10 -5.91
C GLY A 66 25.68 19.13 -5.54
N LEU A 67 25.35 17.87 -5.27
CA LEU A 67 26.34 16.83 -4.94
C LEU A 67 26.97 16.26 -6.21
N SER A 68 28.16 15.67 -6.07
CA SER A 68 28.74 14.87 -7.16
C SER A 68 27.85 13.65 -7.47
N GLN A 69 27.89 13.18 -8.73
CA GLN A 69 27.11 12.04 -9.18
C GLN A 69 27.34 10.79 -8.29
N ALA A 70 28.61 10.53 -7.94
CA ALA A 70 28.98 9.38 -7.11
C ALA A 70 28.39 9.46 -5.68
N GLU A 71 28.40 10.65 -5.06
CA GLU A 71 27.80 10.84 -3.73
C GLU A 71 26.28 10.77 -3.77
N ALA A 72 25.67 11.25 -4.85
CA ALA A 72 24.23 11.17 -5.05
C ALA A 72 23.76 9.71 -5.20
N GLU A 73 24.47 8.90 -5.98
CA GLU A 73 24.21 7.47 -6.12
C GLU A 73 24.39 6.71 -4.80
N ALA A 74 25.44 7.02 -4.03
CA ALA A 74 25.65 6.42 -2.71
C ALA A 74 24.50 6.76 -1.74
N ARG A 75 23.93 7.97 -1.82
CA ARG A 75 22.73 8.33 -1.05
C ARG A 75 21.50 7.53 -1.48
N VAL A 76 21.30 7.32 -2.79
CA VAL A 76 20.20 6.51 -3.31
C VAL A 76 20.29 5.08 -2.78
N ASP A 77 21.47 4.47 -2.84
CA ASP A 77 21.72 3.14 -2.27
C ASP A 77 21.42 3.07 -0.77
N ALA A 78 21.88 4.05 0.00
CA ALA A 78 21.67 4.08 1.44
C ALA A 78 20.18 4.25 1.81
N VAL A 79 19.43 5.01 1.00
CA VAL A 79 17.97 5.15 1.15
C VAL A 79 17.27 3.86 0.76
N TYR A 80 17.68 3.24 -0.35
CA TYR A 80 17.16 1.97 -0.82
C TYR A 80 17.38 0.84 0.20
N GLY A 81 18.59 0.71 0.75
CA GLY A 81 18.89 -0.29 1.78
C GLY A 81 18.04 -0.13 3.05
N ARG A 82 17.80 1.11 3.49
CA ARG A 82 16.88 1.39 4.61
C ARG A 82 15.44 1.04 4.28
N ALA A 83 14.97 1.37 3.09
CA ALA A 83 13.62 1.03 2.64
C ALA A 83 13.43 -0.50 2.51
N ALA A 84 14.43 -1.21 1.98
CA ALA A 84 14.44 -2.67 1.86
C ALA A 84 14.38 -3.35 3.22
N LYS A 85 15.17 -2.88 4.18
CA LYS A 85 15.14 -3.38 5.55
C LYS A 85 13.75 -3.15 6.18
N ALA A 86 13.21 -1.94 6.08
CA ALA A 86 11.89 -1.63 6.63
C ALA A 86 10.76 -2.48 6.00
N ALA A 87 10.82 -2.72 4.68
CA ALA A 87 9.87 -3.58 3.99
C ALA A 87 9.99 -5.05 4.45
N ALA A 88 11.22 -5.55 4.64
CA ALA A 88 11.45 -6.89 5.18
C ALA A 88 10.93 -7.03 6.62
N ASP A 89 11.19 -6.04 7.47
CA ASP A 89 10.70 -6.01 8.86
C ASP A 89 9.17 -5.96 8.92
N ALA A 90 8.53 -5.14 8.07
CA ALA A 90 7.07 -5.07 7.95
C ALA A 90 6.47 -6.40 7.49
N LYS A 91 7.08 -7.06 6.50
CA LYS A 91 6.66 -8.38 6.03
C LYS A 91 6.80 -9.44 7.13
N ALA A 92 7.90 -9.43 7.88
CA ALA A 92 8.11 -10.35 9.00
C ALA A 92 7.06 -10.14 10.09
N ALA A 93 6.78 -8.89 10.47
CA ALA A 93 5.73 -8.56 11.43
C ALA A 93 4.34 -9.03 10.95
N ALA A 94 4.02 -8.81 9.67
CA ALA A 94 2.76 -9.27 9.09
C ALA A 94 2.64 -10.81 9.09
N GLN A 95 3.72 -11.52 8.76
CA GLN A 95 3.75 -12.99 8.81
C GLN A 95 3.60 -13.51 10.24
N GLN A 96 4.26 -12.89 11.22
CA GLN A 96 4.12 -13.26 12.62
C GLN A 96 2.68 -13.06 13.14
N ALA A 97 2.05 -11.95 12.77
CA ALA A 97 0.65 -11.69 13.11
C ALA A 97 -0.30 -12.71 12.47
N ALA A 98 -0.09 -13.03 11.19
CA ALA A 98 -0.88 -14.04 10.48
C ALA A 98 -0.72 -15.44 11.10
N GLU A 99 0.51 -15.85 11.44
CA GLU A 99 0.76 -17.14 12.07
C GLU A 99 0.16 -17.22 13.48
N THR A 100 0.23 -16.12 14.25
CA THR A 100 -0.42 -16.03 15.56
C THR A 100 -1.94 -16.16 15.43
N ALA A 101 -2.54 -15.45 14.46
CA ALA A 101 -3.96 -15.55 14.17
C ALA A 101 -4.35 -16.97 13.73
N ARG A 102 -3.50 -17.64 12.93
CA ARG A 102 -3.75 -19.02 12.48
C ARG A 102 -3.70 -20.02 13.64
N LYS A 103 -2.72 -19.87 14.55
CA LYS A 103 -2.62 -20.67 15.78
C LYS A 103 -3.80 -20.44 16.72
N ALA A 104 -4.19 -19.19 16.92
CA ALA A 104 -5.35 -18.84 17.71
C ALA A 104 -6.64 -19.39 17.08
N GLY A 105 -6.79 -19.26 15.76
CA GLY A 105 -7.91 -19.77 14.98
C GLY A 105 -8.05 -21.29 15.03
N ALA A 106 -6.93 -22.02 14.99
CA ALA A 106 -6.95 -23.47 15.16
C ALA A 106 -7.47 -23.87 16.55
N HIS A 107 -7.04 -23.16 17.60
CA HIS A 107 -7.48 -23.41 18.96
C HIS A 107 -8.96 -23.04 19.15
N THR A 108 -9.42 -21.90 18.62
CA THR A 108 -10.83 -21.51 18.69
C THR A 108 -11.74 -22.46 17.90
N ALA A 109 -11.31 -22.93 16.73
CA ALA A 109 -12.06 -23.93 15.96
C ALA A 109 -12.24 -25.24 16.73
N LEU A 110 -11.21 -25.69 17.46
CA LEU A 110 -11.28 -26.89 18.29
C LEU A 110 -12.27 -26.70 19.45
N TRP A 111 -12.23 -25.55 20.13
CA TRP A 111 -13.20 -25.23 21.18
C TRP A 111 -14.63 -25.07 20.67
N MET A 112 -14.82 -24.46 19.49
CA MET A 112 -16.13 -24.36 18.84
C MET A 112 -16.69 -25.74 18.50
N PHE A 113 -15.83 -26.66 18.05
CA PHE A 113 -16.22 -28.04 17.80
C PHE A 113 -16.66 -28.75 19.10
N VAL A 114 -15.91 -28.59 20.19
CA VAL A 114 -16.27 -29.13 21.50
C VAL A 114 -17.61 -28.57 21.98
N ALA A 115 -17.83 -27.25 21.87
CA ALA A 115 -19.10 -26.63 22.22
C ALA A 115 -20.27 -27.18 21.39
N LEU A 116 -20.04 -27.43 20.09
CA LEU A 116 -21.02 -28.06 19.20
C LEU A 116 -21.39 -29.47 19.64
N LEU A 117 -20.41 -30.29 20.03
CA LEU A 117 -20.66 -31.64 20.52
C LEU A 117 -21.52 -31.63 21.81
N LEU A 118 -21.23 -30.72 22.74
CA LEU A 118 -22.03 -30.58 23.97
C LEU A 118 -23.45 -30.11 23.65
N GLY A 119 -23.61 -29.09 22.80
CA GLY A 119 -24.93 -28.60 22.38
C GLY A 119 -25.75 -29.68 21.67
N ALA A 120 -25.13 -30.42 20.75
CA ALA A 120 -25.77 -31.53 20.04
C ALA A 120 -26.21 -32.64 21.00
N PHE A 121 -25.44 -32.94 22.04
CA PHE A 121 -25.80 -33.91 23.07
C PHE A 121 -27.04 -33.47 23.87
N VAL A 122 -27.05 -32.23 24.36
CA VAL A 122 -28.22 -31.68 25.08
C VAL A 122 -29.45 -31.63 24.18
N ALA A 123 -29.29 -31.24 22.92
CA ALA A 123 -30.38 -31.26 21.93
C ALA A 123 -30.92 -32.67 21.68
N SER A 124 -30.05 -33.68 21.62
CA SER A 124 -30.46 -35.09 21.49
C SER A 124 -31.28 -35.58 22.69
N LEU A 125 -30.85 -35.25 23.92
CA LEU A 125 -31.62 -35.54 25.13
C LEU A 125 -32.95 -34.79 25.15
N ALA A 126 -32.96 -33.50 24.83
CA ALA A 126 -34.17 -32.69 24.76
C ALA A 126 -35.13 -33.20 23.67
N ALA A 127 -34.62 -33.71 22.54
CA ALA A 127 -35.45 -34.32 21.52
C ALA A 127 -36.10 -35.63 22.00
N THR A 128 -35.34 -36.43 22.76
CA THR A 128 -35.82 -37.69 23.35
C THR A 128 -36.91 -37.45 24.41
N PHE A 129 -36.70 -36.49 25.33
CA PHE A 129 -37.67 -36.18 26.38
C PHE A 129 -38.82 -35.29 25.89
N GLY A 130 -38.55 -34.27 25.07
CA GLY A 130 -39.53 -33.36 24.50
C GLY A 130 -40.40 -33.99 23.40
N GLY A 131 -40.00 -35.15 22.84
CA GLY A 131 -40.85 -36.01 22.02
C GLY A 131 -42.13 -36.46 22.72
N ARG A 132 -42.06 -36.79 24.00
CA ARG A 132 -43.16 -37.48 24.71
C ARG A 132 -44.29 -36.56 25.16
N GLN A 133 -44.04 -35.26 25.36
CA GLN A 133 -45.08 -34.31 25.79
C GLN A 133 -46.01 -33.86 24.67
N ARG A 134 -45.55 -33.85 23.42
CA ARG A 134 -46.38 -33.54 22.23
C ARG A 134 -47.37 -34.67 21.90
N ASP A 135 -47.04 -35.90 22.28
CA ASP A 135 -47.90 -37.07 22.02
C ASP A 135 -49.06 -37.17 23.02
N HIS A 136 -48.89 -36.68 24.26
CA HIS A 136 -49.96 -36.64 25.26
C HIS A 136 -51.07 -35.63 24.91
N GLU A 137 -50.74 -34.48 24.30
CA GLU A 137 -51.74 -33.48 23.91
C GLU A 137 -52.60 -33.90 22.71
N ARG A 138 -52.06 -34.75 21.81
CA ARG A 138 -52.84 -35.29 20.67
C ARG A 138 -53.81 -36.39 21.10
N VAL A 139 -53.41 -37.24 22.05
CA VAL A 139 -54.26 -38.32 22.56
C VAL A 139 -55.44 -37.77 23.39
N LEU A 140 -55.22 -36.76 24.23
CA LEU A 140 -56.31 -36.16 25.03
C LEU A 140 -57.35 -35.42 24.17
N ARG A 141 -56.97 -34.89 23.00
CA ARG A 141 -57.89 -34.23 22.07
C ARG A 141 -58.75 -35.21 21.26
N HIS A 142 -58.30 -36.44 21.04
CA HIS A 142 -59.09 -37.48 20.35
C HIS A 142 -60.11 -38.19 21.24
N VAL A 143 -59.97 -38.13 22.57
CA VAL A 143 -60.87 -38.81 23.53
C VAL A 143 -62.06 -37.94 23.96
N SER A 144 -62.08 -36.64 23.61
CA SER A 144 -63.09 -35.66 24.03
C SER A 144 -64.02 -35.19 22.88
N ILE A 145 -64.40 -36.11 21.97
CA ILE A 145 -65.45 -35.91 20.96
C ILE A 145 -66.41 -37.09 21.04
#